data_AF-A0A1E5WEC5-F1
#
_entry.id   AF-A0A1E5WEC5-F1
#
_cell.length_a   1.000
_cell.length_b   1.000
_cell.length_c   1.000
_cell.angle_alpha   90.00
_cell.angle_beta   90.00
_cell.angle_gamma   90.00
#
_symmetry.space_group_name_H-M   'P 1'
#
loop_
_entity.id
_entity.type
_entity.pdbx_description
1 polymer ?
#
loop_
_entity_poly.entity_id
_entity_poly.type
_entity_poly.pdbx_seq_one_letter_code
_entity_poly.pdbx_strand_id
1 'polypeptide(L)'
;MASASCLSLLVLMALALAASAQLSSTFYDTSCPNALSTIKSAHTIGQKKCASYQAHIYNDTNINQAFATSLKANCPSGGANVVLAPLDTMTPTRFDNAYFNNLLSQKGLLHSDQQLFNGGSTDNTVRNFASNPSAFRSAFATAMVKMGNISPKTGSQGQIRTICSKVNS
;
A
#
# COMPACT_ATOMS: atom_id res chain seq x y z
N MET A 1 30.83 20.27 -42.11
CA MET A 1 31.05 20.36 -40.66
C MET A 1 29.68 20.48 -39.98
N ALA A 2 29.09 19.34 -39.60
CA ALA A 2 27.88 19.35 -38.79
C ALA A 2 28.27 19.76 -37.36
N SER A 3 27.65 20.81 -36.86
CA SER A 3 27.91 21.37 -35.53
C SER A 3 27.59 20.34 -34.44
N ALA A 4 28.58 20.09 -33.57
CA ALA A 4 28.49 19.19 -32.42
C ALA A 4 27.45 19.63 -31.37
N SER A 5 26.78 20.78 -31.55
CA SER A 5 25.81 21.32 -30.59
C SER A 5 24.40 20.72 -30.69
N CYS A 6 24.07 19.92 -31.72
CA CYS A 6 22.74 19.30 -31.85
C CYS A 6 22.63 17.88 -31.26
N LEU A 7 23.73 17.15 -31.07
CA LEU A 7 23.67 15.82 -30.46
C LEU A 7 23.52 15.87 -28.93
N SER A 8 23.97 16.95 -28.28
CA SER A 8 23.92 17.08 -26.82
C SER A 8 22.53 17.41 -26.27
N LEU A 9 21.63 18.00 -27.07
CA LEU A 9 20.25 18.30 -26.65
C LEU A 9 19.30 17.10 -26.74
N LEU A 10 19.59 16.10 -27.58
CA LEU A 10 18.74 14.91 -27.73
C LEU A 10 19.00 13.84 -26.66
N VAL A 11 20.15 13.88 -25.98
CA VAL A 11 20.49 12.90 -24.93
C VAL A 11 19.94 13.31 -23.55
N LEU A 12 19.71 14.61 -23.30
CA LEU A 12 19.15 15.08 -22.01
C LEU A 12 17.63 14.87 -21.86
N MET A 13 16.90 14.63 -22.96
CA MET A 13 15.45 14.47 -22.93
C MET A 13 14.98 13.01 -22.81
N ALA A 14 15.91 12.05 -22.76
CA ALA A 14 15.60 10.61 -22.71
C ALA A 14 15.70 9.97 -21.31
N LEU A 15 16.08 10.72 -20.26
CA LEU A 15 16.31 10.18 -18.91
C LEU A 15 15.18 10.38 -17.88
N ALA A 16 14.01 10.90 -18.27
CA ALA A 16 12.94 11.20 -17.30
C ALA A 16 11.57 10.53 -17.57
N LEU A 17 11.52 9.45 -18.37
CA LEU A 17 10.31 8.62 -18.50
C LEU A 17 10.18 7.52 -17.44
N ALA A 18 11.02 7.54 -16.40
CA ALA A 18 10.70 6.84 -15.17
C ALA A 18 9.62 7.64 -14.43
N ALA A 19 8.35 7.40 -14.78
CA ALA A 19 7.23 7.83 -13.96
C ALA A 19 7.39 7.19 -12.58
N SER A 20 7.98 7.93 -11.67
CA SER A 20 8.10 7.55 -10.26
C SER A 20 6.71 7.72 -9.67
N ALA A 21 5.89 6.67 -9.74
CA ALA A 21 4.64 6.61 -8.98
C ALA A 21 5.00 6.43 -7.50
N GLN A 22 5.50 7.49 -6.87
CA GLN A 22 5.60 7.55 -5.42
C GLN A 22 4.20 7.77 -4.89
N LEU A 23 3.73 6.85 -4.04
CA LEU A 23 2.51 7.06 -3.26
C LEU A 23 2.77 8.28 -2.37
N SER A 24 2.18 9.43 -2.71
CA SER A 24 2.21 10.57 -1.81
C SER A 24 1.41 10.22 -0.56
N SER A 25 2.04 10.29 0.61
CA SER A 25 1.36 10.12 1.89
C SER A 25 0.23 11.12 2.07
N THR A 26 0.26 12.24 1.35
CA THR A 26 -0.73 13.31 1.40
C THR A 26 -1.77 13.25 0.29
N PHE A 27 -1.73 12.23 -0.57
CA PHE A 27 -2.62 12.12 -1.74
C PHE A 27 -4.11 12.25 -1.37
N TYR A 28 -4.50 11.72 -0.21
CA TYR A 28 -5.87 11.77 0.27
C TYR A 28 -6.17 12.91 1.23
N ASP A 29 -5.18 13.69 1.66
CA ASP A 29 -5.34 14.62 2.79
C ASP A 29 -6.43 15.66 2.53
N THR A 30 -6.50 16.19 1.31
CA THR A 30 -7.50 17.19 0.91
C THR A 30 -8.86 16.58 0.63
N SER A 31 -8.92 15.40 0.00
CA SER A 31 -10.15 14.80 -0.51
C SER A 31 -10.85 13.90 0.51
N CYS A 32 -10.07 13.21 1.34
CA CYS A 32 -10.54 12.29 2.36
C CYS A 32 -9.51 12.17 3.49
N PRO A 33 -9.55 13.08 4.48
CA PRO A 33 -8.75 12.95 5.69
C PRO A 33 -8.95 11.55 6.31
N ASN A 34 -7.85 10.89 6.71
CA ASN A 34 -7.82 9.51 7.23
C ASN A 34 -8.15 8.39 6.22
N ALA A 35 -8.27 8.67 4.92
CA ALA A 35 -8.45 7.60 3.93
C ALA A 35 -7.26 6.65 3.92
N LEU A 36 -6.04 7.18 4.02
CA LEU A 36 -4.84 6.37 3.86
C LEU A 36 -4.77 5.25 4.91
N SER A 37 -5.02 5.56 6.19
CA SER A 37 -5.03 4.56 7.27
C SER A 37 -6.16 3.54 7.08
N THR A 38 -7.33 4.00 6.65
CA THR A 38 -8.50 3.16 6.39
C THR A 38 -8.31 2.27 5.16
N ILE A 39 -7.74 2.77 4.07
CA ILE A 39 -7.51 2.01 2.83
C ILE A 39 -6.41 0.98 3.04
N LYS A 40 -5.34 1.31 3.80
CA LYS A 40 -4.29 0.35 4.15
C LYS A 40 -4.84 -0.89 4.84
N SER A 41 -5.95 -0.77 5.57
CA SER A 41 -6.60 -1.94 6.19
C SER A 41 -7.22 -2.93 5.20
N ALA A 42 -7.27 -2.62 3.89
CA ALA A 42 -7.52 -3.63 2.85
C ALA A 42 -6.51 -4.80 2.92
N HIS A 43 -5.36 -4.59 3.57
CA HIS A 43 -4.39 -5.62 3.94
C HIS A 43 -4.90 -6.65 4.96
N THR A 44 -6.17 -6.62 5.40
CA THR A 44 -6.81 -7.78 6.06
C THR A 44 -6.89 -9.02 5.17
N ILE A 45 -6.74 -8.87 3.85
CA ILE A 45 -6.65 -10.00 2.90
C ILE A 45 -5.45 -9.86 1.95
N GLY A 46 -5.06 -11.00 1.38
CA GLY A 46 -4.06 -11.07 0.32
C GLY A 46 -2.64 -11.32 0.84
N GLN A 47 -1.68 -11.21 -0.06
CA GLN A 47 -0.30 -11.62 0.18
C GLN A 47 0.69 -10.61 -0.42
N LYS A 48 1.90 -10.60 0.11
CA LYS A 48 3.03 -9.84 -0.45
C LYS A 48 4.26 -10.72 -0.60
N LYS A 49 5.08 -10.34 -1.57
CA LYS A 49 6.37 -10.99 -1.83
C LYS A 49 7.38 -10.55 -0.78
N CYS A 50 8.33 -11.44 -0.46
CA CYS A 50 9.47 -11.21 0.43
C CYS A 50 10.16 -9.86 0.18
N ALA A 51 10.38 -9.48 -1.08
CA ALA A 51 10.97 -8.19 -1.43
C ALA A 51 10.25 -6.96 -0.81
N SER A 52 8.95 -7.06 -0.53
CA SER A 52 8.15 -5.97 0.05
C SER A 52 8.29 -5.84 1.56
N TYR A 53 8.65 -6.91 2.29
CA TYR A 53 8.72 -6.91 3.75
C TYR A 53 10.10 -7.25 4.33
N GLN A 54 11.07 -7.65 3.49
CA GLN A 54 12.39 -8.08 3.93
C GLN A 54 13.11 -6.99 4.76
N ALA A 55 13.11 -5.74 4.29
CA ALA A 55 13.72 -4.65 5.05
C ALA A 55 13.10 -4.48 6.43
N HIS A 56 11.77 -4.61 6.53
CA HIS A 56 11.04 -4.51 7.80
C HIS A 56 11.46 -5.60 8.78
N ILE A 57 11.45 -6.88 8.37
CA ILE A 57 11.75 -7.99 9.27
C ILE A 57 13.23 -8.03 9.70
N TYR A 58 14.15 -7.47 8.91
CA TYR A 58 15.59 -7.47 9.21
C TYR A 58 16.08 -6.24 9.97
N ASN A 59 15.54 -5.06 9.67
CA ASN A 59 16.15 -3.80 10.10
C ASN A 59 15.30 -3.03 11.14
N ASP A 60 14.00 -3.27 11.20
CA ASP A 60 13.11 -2.50 12.07
C ASP A 60 13.01 -3.13 13.47
N THR A 61 12.78 -2.28 14.46
CA THR A 61 12.64 -2.67 15.88
C THR A 61 11.19 -2.74 16.35
N ASN A 62 10.25 -2.24 15.55
CA ASN A 62 8.83 -2.18 15.89
C ASN A 62 8.03 -3.41 15.41
N ILE A 63 8.69 -4.55 15.25
CA ILE A 63 8.07 -5.83 14.86
C ILE A 63 8.26 -6.87 15.97
N ASN A 64 7.24 -7.69 16.18
CA ASN A 64 7.33 -8.81 17.11
C ASN A 64 8.45 -9.77 16.68
N GLN A 65 9.42 -10.01 17.57
CA GLN A 65 10.62 -10.75 17.24
C GLN A 65 10.34 -12.20 16.80
N ALA A 66 9.37 -12.88 17.42
CA ALA A 66 9.01 -14.24 17.05
C ALA A 66 8.35 -14.29 15.66
N PHE A 67 7.52 -13.30 15.36
CA PHE A 67 6.92 -13.13 14.03
C PHE A 67 7.95 -12.82 12.95
N ALA A 68 8.87 -11.88 13.21
CA ALA A 68 9.97 -11.60 12.29
C ALA A 68 10.83 -12.85 12.03
N THR A 69 11.10 -13.64 13.08
CA THR A 69 11.87 -14.89 12.97
C THR A 69 11.16 -15.93 12.10
N SER A 70 9.84 -16.10 12.25
CA SER A 70 9.08 -17.04 11.42
C SER A 70 9.04 -16.63 9.94
N LEU A 71 8.99 -15.32 9.66
CA LEU A 71 9.06 -14.79 8.30
C LEU A 71 10.46 -14.98 7.68
N LYS A 72 11.54 -14.77 8.45
CA LYS A 72 12.92 -14.93 7.99
C LYS A 72 13.23 -16.35 7.51
N ALA A 73 12.62 -17.37 8.11
CA ALA A 73 12.78 -18.76 7.69
C ALA A 73 12.42 -18.97 6.20
N ASN A 74 11.45 -18.21 5.69
CA ASN A 74 10.97 -18.29 4.31
C ASN A 74 11.41 -17.09 3.45
N CYS A 75 12.14 -16.13 4.02
CA CYS A 75 12.61 -14.90 3.36
C CYS A 75 14.03 -14.57 3.85
N PRO A 76 15.05 -15.41 3.55
CA PRO A 76 16.41 -15.20 4.03
C PRO A 76 17.07 -13.98 3.36
N SER A 77 18.05 -13.36 4.03
CA SER A 77 18.85 -12.25 3.51
C SER A 77 19.68 -12.74 2.32
N GLY A 78 19.28 -12.35 1.09
CA GLY A 78 19.83 -12.88 -0.16
C GLY A 78 19.04 -14.03 -0.82
N GLY A 79 17.88 -14.40 -0.27
CA GLY A 79 17.00 -15.45 -0.78
C GLY A 79 16.07 -15.04 -1.91
N ALA A 80 15.20 -15.97 -2.32
CA ALA A 80 14.22 -15.77 -3.37
C ALA A 80 13.19 -14.69 -2.98
N ASN A 81 13.31 -13.53 -3.61
CA ASN A 81 12.45 -12.35 -3.46
C ASN A 81 10.97 -12.55 -3.86
N VAL A 82 10.57 -13.78 -4.18
CA VAL A 82 9.25 -14.13 -4.72
C VAL A 82 8.34 -14.87 -3.74
N VAL A 83 8.87 -15.35 -2.60
CA VAL A 83 8.07 -16.06 -1.60
C VAL A 83 6.96 -15.16 -1.06
N LEU A 84 5.76 -15.70 -0.94
CA LEU A 84 4.58 -14.96 -0.49
C LEU A 84 4.33 -15.18 1.00
N ALA A 85 3.99 -14.09 1.69
CA ALA A 85 3.47 -14.11 3.05
C ALA A 85 2.10 -13.41 3.09
N PRO A 86 1.16 -13.89 3.94
CA PRO A 86 -0.14 -13.25 4.10
C PRO A 86 0.00 -11.89 4.80
N LEU A 87 -0.73 -10.90 4.30
CA LEU A 87 -0.80 -9.57 4.91
C LEU A 87 -1.50 -9.60 6.28
N ASP A 88 -2.45 -10.51 6.44
CA ASP A 88 -3.12 -10.81 7.70
C ASP A 88 -2.80 -12.25 8.13
N THR A 89 -2.14 -12.41 9.27
CA THR A 89 -1.72 -13.73 9.75
C THR A 89 -2.82 -14.48 10.49
N MET A 90 -3.88 -13.80 10.91
CA MET A 90 -4.99 -14.38 11.68
C MET A 90 -6.07 -14.91 10.75
N THR A 91 -6.43 -14.14 9.72
CA THR A 91 -7.52 -14.46 8.79
C THR A 91 -7.19 -14.11 7.33
N PRO A 92 -6.18 -14.76 6.70
CA PRO A 92 -5.58 -14.32 5.42
C PRO A 92 -6.52 -14.09 4.23
N THR A 93 -7.71 -14.69 4.27
CA THR A 93 -8.70 -14.68 3.19
C THR A 93 -10.05 -14.10 3.61
N ARG A 94 -10.19 -13.59 4.83
CA ARG A 94 -11.43 -13.00 5.33
C ARG A 94 -11.26 -11.49 5.49
N PHE A 95 -12.18 -10.74 4.91
CA PHE A 95 -12.21 -9.30 5.10
C PHE A 95 -12.82 -8.97 6.47
N ASP A 96 -11.98 -8.72 7.46
CA ASP A 96 -12.39 -8.39 8.83
C ASP A 96 -11.40 -7.43 9.51
N ASN A 97 -11.47 -7.30 10.84
CA ASN A 97 -10.64 -6.38 11.59
C ASN A 97 -9.41 -7.04 12.24
N ALA A 98 -9.09 -8.30 11.92
CA ALA A 98 -7.93 -9.00 12.47
C ALA A 98 -6.61 -8.32 12.08
N TYR A 99 -6.56 -7.65 10.93
CA TYR A 99 -5.49 -6.71 10.54
C TYR A 99 -5.09 -5.77 11.68
N PHE A 100 -6.06 -5.14 12.35
CA PHE A 100 -5.75 -4.20 13.43
C PHE A 100 -5.27 -4.91 14.70
N ASN A 101 -5.77 -6.12 14.98
CA ASN A 101 -5.28 -6.95 16.08
C ASN A 101 -3.82 -7.39 15.86
N ASN A 102 -3.44 -7.65 14.60
CA ASN A 102 -2.04 -7.88 14.23
C ASN A 102 -1.17 -6.65 14.55
N LEU A 103 -1.60 -5.44 14.18
CA LEU A 103 -0.85 -4.21 14.46
C LEU A 103 -0.64 -3.98 15.96
N LEU A 104 -1.67 -4.20 16.77
CA LEU A 104 -1.58 -4.11 18.24
C LEU A 104 -0.55 -5.09 18.82
N SER A 105 -0.33 -6.22 18.15
CA SER A 105 0.63 -7.26 18.53
C SER A 105 2.00 -7.12 17.85
N GLN A 106 2.25 -5.99 17.18
CA GLN A 106 3.45 -5.76 16.34
C GLN A 106 3.65 -6.83 15.24
N LYS A 107 2.55 -7.31 14.66
CA LYS A 107 2.53 -8.31 13.59
C LYS A 107 2.09 -7.74 12.24
N GLY A 108 2.29 -6.44 12.00
CA GLY A 108 2.15 -5.87 10.67
C GLY A 108 3.21 -6.45 9.72
N LEU A 109 2.81 -6.93 8.54
CA LEU A 109 3.76 -7.54 7.60
C LEU A 109 4.68 -6.49 6.96
N LEU A 110 4.12 -5.34 6.55
CA LEU A 110 4.87 -4.28 5.91
C LEU A 110 5.26 -3.20 6.93
N HIS A 111 6.42 -2.58 6.74
CA HIS A 111 6.82 -1.39 7.49
C HIS A 111 5.68 -0.35 7.51
N SER A 112 5.08 -0.10 6.34
CA SER A 112 3.98 0.87 6.18
C SER A 112 2.72 0.54 6.96
N ASP A 113 2.50 -0.72 7.32
CA ASP A 113 1.37 -1.18 8.10
C ASP A 113 1.65 -0.92 9.59
N GLN A 114 2.84 -1.30 10.05
CA GLN A 114 3.24 -1.13 11.44
C GLN A 114 3.42 0.34 11.83
N GLN A 115 3.74 1.24 10.89
CA GLN A 115 3.72 2.69 11.14
C GLN A 115 2.34 3.25 11.50
N LEU A 116 1.23 2.52 11.23
CA LEU A 116 -0.10 2.95 11.68
C LEU A 116 -0.27 2.81 13.20
N PHE A 117 0.54 1.99 13.86
CA PHE A 117 0.51 1.76 15.29
C PHE A 117 1.93 1.79 15.87
N ASN A 118 2.45 3.00 16.05
CA ASN A 118 3.84 3.25 16.44
C ASN A 118 3.98 4.52 17.31
N GLY A 119 2.97 4.82 18.14
CA GLY A 119 2.94 6.02 18.99
C GLY A 119 2.50 7.29 18.25
N GLY A 120 1.84 7.15 17.10
CA GLY A 120 1.43 8.25 16.24
C GLY A 120 -0.04 8.64 16.39
N SER A 121 -0.48 9.60 15.57
CA SER A 121 -1.88 10.08 15.55
C SER A 121 -2.90 9.01 15.12
N THR A 122 -2.46 7.95 14.43
CA THR A 122 -3.30 6.86 13.95
C THR A 122 -3.56 5.77 14.99
N ASP A 123 -2.83 5.74 16.10
CA ASP A 123 -2.91 4.68 17.12
C ASP A 123 -4.34 4.52 17.67
N ASN A 124 -5.03 5.62 17.95
CA ASN A 124 -6.41 5.59 18.44
C ASN A 124 -7.38 5.00 17.42
N THR A 125 -7.14 5.26 16.13
CA THR A 125 -7.94 4.69 15.04
C THR A 125 -7.74 3.19 14.97
N VAL A 126 -6.48 2.72 15.06
CA VAL A 126 -6.15 1.29 15.09
C VAL A 126 -6.81 0.59 16.27
N ARG A 127 -6.73 1.15 17.48
CA ARG A 127 -7.38 0.59 18.68
C ARG A 127 -8.90 0.51 18.52
N ASN A 128 -9.53 1.55 17.98
CA ASN A 128 -10.97 1.58 17.75
C ASN A 128 -11.39 0.50 16.73
N PHE A 129 -10.69 0.36 15.62
CA PHE A 129 -11.02 -0.64 14.61
C PHE A 129 -10.75 -2.07 15.09
N ALA A 130 -9.72 -2.29 15.92
CA ALA A 130 -9.45 -3.58 16.55
C ALA A 130 -10.60 -4.02 17.49
N SER A 131 -11.15 -3.10 18.29
CA SER A 131 -12.23 -3.41 19.24
C SER A 131 -13.65 -3.32 18.66
N ASN A 132 -13.82 -2.62 17.53
CA ASN A 132 -15.13 -2.36 16.92
C ASN A 132 -15.15 -2.70 15.42
N PRO A 133 -15.48 -3.95 15.05
CA PRO A 133 -15.59 -4.37 13.65
C PRO A 133 -16.63 -3.58 12.85
N SER A 134 -17.67 -3.03 13.49
CA SER A 134 -18.68 -2.21 12.82
C SER A 134 -18.11 -0.85 12.42
N ALA A 135 -17.37 -0.20 13.31
CA ALA A 135 -16.69 1.06 13.03
C ALA A 135 -15.71 0.91 11.86
N PHE A 136 -14.93 -0.18 11.85
CA PHE A 136 -14.06 -0.51 10.73
C PHE A 136 -14.83 -0.61 9.40
N ARG A 137 -15.86 -1.46 9.34
CA ARG A 137 -16.64 -1.66 8.09
C ARG A 137 -17.27 -0.36 7.60
N SER A 138 -17.82 0.45 8.48
CA SER A 138 -18.42 1.75 8.15
C SER A 138 -17.38 2.73 7.61
N ALA A 139 -16.22 2.83 8.26
CA ALA A 139 -15.15 3.71 7.82
C ALA A 139 -14.57 3.26 6.47
N PHE A 140 -14.37 1.94 6.30
CA PHE A 140 -13.87 1.37 5.05
C PHE A 140 -14.81 1.64 3.88
N ALA A 141 -16.11 1.40 4.04
CA ALA A 141 -17.10 1.72 3.00
C ALA A 141 -17.07 3.21 2.62
N THR A 142 -17.02 4.10 3.62
CA THR A 142 -16.93 5.55 3.40
C THR A 142 -15.66 5.93 2.63
N ALA A 143 -14.51 5.37 3.01
CA ALA A 143 -13.24 5.63 2.34
C ALA A 143 -13.24 5.15 0.89
N MET A 144 -13.81 3.98 0.62
CA MET A 144 -13.90 3.41 -0.73
C MET A 144 -14.82 4.22 -1.64
N VAL A 145 -15.95 4.72 -1.14
CA VAL A 145 -16.83 5.64 -1.90
C VAL A 145 -16.10 6.94 -2.24
N LYS A 146 -15.39 7.54 -1.27
CA LYS A 146 -14.62 8.76 -1.51
C LYS A 146 -13.48 8.53 -2.51
N MET A 147 -12.79 7.39 -2.43
CA MET A 147 -11.75 7.02 -3.38
C MET A 147 -12.32 6.82 -4.80
N GLY A 148 -13.51 6.23 -4.94
CA GLY A 148 -14.19 6.07 -6.22
C GLY A 148 -14.64 7.40 -6.85
N ASN A 149 -14.80 8.45 -6.03
CA ASN A 149 -15.18 9.79 -6.48
C ASN A 149 -13.98 10.69 -6.81
N ILE A 150 -12.75 10.16 -6.85
CA ILE A 150 -11.57 10.95 -7.23
C ILE A 150 -11.57 11.18 -8.74
N SER A 151 -11.89 12.41 -9.13
CA SER A 151 -11.80 12.92 -10.51
C SER A 151 -12.36 11.99 -11.60
N PRO A 152 -13.58 11.45 -11.45
CA PRO A 152 -14.16 10.57 -12.47
C PRO A 152 -14.42 11.35 -13.76
N LYS A 153 -14.24 10.69 -14.90
CA LYS A 153 -14.70 11.21 -16.19
C LYS A 153 -16.21 11.01 -16.29
N THR A 154 -16.96 12.08 -16.50
CA THR A 154 -18.43 12.06 -16.53
C THR A 154 -18.97 12.71 -17.82
N GLY A 155 -20.25 12.45 -18.13
CA GLY A 155 -20.89 12.98 -19.34
C GLY A 155 -20.20 12.48 -20.61
N SER A 156 -19.79 13.41 -21.47
CA SER A 156 -19.05 13.11 -22.71
C SER A 156 -17.53 13.03 -22.54
N GLN A 157 -17.01 13.10 -21.31
CA GLN A 157 -15.57 13.01 -21.06
C GLN A 157 -15.09 11.56 -21.18
N GLY A 158 -14.11 11.30 -22.04
CA GLY A 158 -13.55 9.97 -22.23
C GLY A 158 -14.36 9.09 -23.19
N GLN A 159 -14.41 7.79 -22.92
CA GLN A 159 -15.12 6.81 -23.74
C GLN A 159 -15.47 5.55 -22.94
N ILE A 160 -16.52 4.85 -23.35
CA ILE A 160 -16.80 3.50 -22.86
C ILE A 160 -15.93 2.52 -23.68
N ARG A 161 -14.89 1.98 -23.04
CA ARG A 161 -13.96 1.05 -23.70
C ARG A 161 -14.66 -0.28 -23.95
N THR A 162 -14.54 -0.80 -25.16
CA THR A 162 -14.95 -2.19 -25.47
C THR A 162 -13.89 -3.19 -25.04
N ILE A 163 -12.62 -2.76 -25.02
CA ILE A 163 -11.47 -3.52 -24.53
C ILE A 163 -10.71 -2.63 -23.53
N CYS A 164 -10.66 -3.02 -22.25
CA CYS A 164 -10.07 -2.20 -21.18
C CYS A 164 -8.62 -1.79 -21.44
N SER A 165 -7.83 -2.65 -22.10
CA SER A 165 -6.40 -2.43 -22.39
C SER A 165 -6.14 -1.53 -23.60
N LYS A 166 -7.17 -1.13 -24.37
CA LYS A 166 -7.00 -0.33 -25.59
C LYS A 166 -7.98 0.87 -25.62
N VAL A 167 -7.52 1.98 -26.20
CA VAL A 167 -8.37 3.13 -26.57
C VAL A 167 -9.17 2.76 -27.83
N ASN A 168 -10.49 3.02 -27.87
CA ASN A 168 -11.25 2.76 -29.10
C ASN A 168 -10.71 3.64 -30.25
N SER A 169 -10.83 3.14 -31.47
CA SER A 169 -10.32 3.74 -32.71
C SER A 169 -11.47 4.01 -33.66
#